data_AF-A0A091FU55-F1
#
_entry.id   AF-A0A091FU55-F1
#
_cell.length_a   1.000
_cell.length_b   1.000
_cell.length_c   1.000
_cell.angle_alpha   90.00
_cell.angle_beta   90.00
_cell.angle_gamma   90.00
#
_symmetry.space_group_name_H-M   'P 1'
#
loop_
_entity.id
_entity.type
_entity.pdbx_description
1 polymer ?
#
loop_
_entity_poly.entity_id
_entity_poly.type
_entity_poly.pdbx_seq_one_letter_code
_entity_poly.pdbx_strand_id
1 'polypeptide(L)' 'QEVEFLSSSVAQLKVVQTKYVEAKDYLSVLNKRHEGNLPPFLKLSLTPSQMYVPGKLSDVKHVLIDVGTGYYVEK' A
#
# COMPACT_ATOMS: atom_id res chain seq x y z
N GLN A 1 21.58 25.55 8.08
CA GLN A 1 20.40 25.25 8.91
C GLN A 1 19.11 25.16 8.07
N GLU A 2 18.70 26.20 7.35
CA GLU A 2 17.47 26.15 6.53
C GLU A 2 17.55 25.18 5.33
N VAL A 3 18.70 25.12 4.66
CA VAL A 3 18.93 24.21 3.51
C VAL A 3 18.84 22.74 3.93
N GLU A 4 19.39 22.38 5.09
CA GLU A 4 19.28 21.02 5.64
C GLU A 4 17.84 20.68 6.03
N PHE A 5 17.13 21.63 6.63
CA PHE A 5 15.71 21.47 6.96
C PHE A 5 14.85 21.24 5.71
N LEU A 6 15.04 22.04 4.66
CA LEU A 6 14.34 21.87 3.39
C LEU A 6 14.74 20.54 2.70
N SER A 7 16.02 20.19 2.72
CA SER A 7 16.53 18.94 2.15
C SER A 7 15.90 17.71 2.82
N SER A 8 15.84 17.70 4.16
CA SER A 8 15.20 16.62 4.92
C SER A 8 13.69 16.54 4.68
N SER A 9 13.00 17.69 4.57
CA SER A 9 11.57 17.75 4.25
C SER A 9 11.28 17.17 2.86
N VAL A 10 12.09 17.53 1.86
CA VAL A 10 11.98 16.99 0.50
C VAL A 10 12.26 15.49 0.47
N ALA A 11 13.25 15.01 1.23
CA ALA A 11 13.55 13.59 1.33
C ALA A 11 12.37 12.80 1.89
N GLN A 12 11.71 13.30 2.94
CA GLN A 12 10.52 12.67 3.52
C GLN A 12 9.35 12.64 2.54
N LEU A 13 9.10 13.73 1.80
CA LEU A 13 8.07 13.78 0.77
C LEU A 13 8.34 12.78 -0.37
N LYS A 14 9.61 12.61 -0.76
CA LYS A 14 10.02 11.59 -1.74
C LYS A 14 9.70 10.18 -1.27
N VAL A 15 9.94 9.85 -0.01
CA VAL A 15 9.59 8.54 0.56
C VAL A 15 8.08 8.29 0.46
N VAL A 16 7.28 9.30 0.78
CA VAL A 16 5.81 9.20 0.66
C VAL A 16 5.38 9.05 -0.80
N GLN A 17 6.01 9.78 -1.73
CA GLN A 17 5.76 9.63 -3.16
C GLN A 17 6.05 8.21 -3.66
N THR A 18 7.16 7.61 -3.23
CA THR A 18 7.50 6.22 -3.57
C THR A 18 6.41 5.26 -3.10
N LYS A 19 5.90 5.42 -1.88
CA LYS A 19 4.79 4.59 -1.37
C LYS A 19 3.54 4.66 -2.24
N TYR A 20 3.20 5.84 -2.76
CA TYR A 20 2.05 6.00 -3.66
C TYR A 20 2.29 5.35 -5.04
N VAL A 21 3.51 5.41 -5.57
CA VAL A 21 3.87 4.74 -6.82
C VAL A 21 3.79 3.22 -6.64
N GLU A 22 4.37 2.69 -5.58
CA GLU A 22 4.30 1.27 -5.24
C GLU A 22 2.85 0.80 -5.04
N ALA A 23 2.03 1.57 -4.33
CA ALA A 23 0.60 1.26 -4.16
C ALA A 23 -0.15 1.18 -5.49
N LYS A 24 0.14 2.10 -6.42
CA LYS A 24 -0.42 2.07 -7.78
C LYS A 24 0.04 0.83 -8.56
N ASP A 25 1.31 0.47 -8.44
CA ASP A 25 1.85 -0.71 -9.11
C ASP A 25 1.23 -2.00 -8.54
N TYR A 26 1.04 -2.10 -7.21
CA TYR A 26 0.32 -3.22 -6.59
C TYR A 26 -1.12 -3.32 -7.08
N LEU A 27 -1.82 -2.19 -7.20
CA LEU A 27 -3.19 -2.15 -7.72
C LEU A 27 -3.26 -2.61 -9.19
N SER A 28 -2.23 -2.31 -9.99
CA SER A 28 -2.14 -2.78 -11.38
C SER A 28 -1.96 -4.30 -11.49
N VAL A 29 -1.33 -4.93 -10.50
CA VAL A 29 -1.21 -6.39 -10.40
C VAL A 29 -2.50 -7.02 -9.88
N LEU A 30 -3.27 -6.28 -9.07
CA LEU A 30 -4.57 -6.68 -8.50
C LEU A 30 -5.70 -6.64 -9.56
N ASN A 31 -5.53 -7.35 -10.67
CA ASN A 31 -6.55 -7.47 -11.72
C ASN A 31 -7.44 -8.70 -11.52
N LYS A 32 -8.63 -8.73 -12.15
CA LYS A 32 -9.61 -9.84 -12.14
C LYS A 32 -9.05 -11.25 -12.38
N ARG A 33 -7.85 -11.36 -12.98
CA ARG A 33 -7.13 -12.65 -13.12
C ARG A 33 -6.76 -13.29 -11.77
N HIS A 34 -6.78 -12.53 -10.68
CA HIS A 34 -6.49 -12.98 -9.32
C HIS A 34 -7.76 -13.11 -8.44
N GLU A 35 -8.97 -12.93 -8.99
CA GLU A 35 -10.21 -13.22 -8.25
C GLU A 35 -10.21 -14.71 -7.85
N GLY A 36 -10.17 -14.99 -6.54
CA GLY A 36 -10.17 -16.35 -5.98
C GLY A 36 -8.81 -16.92 -5.56
N ASN A 37 -7.68 -16.32 -5.96
CA ASN A 37 -6.33 -16.70 -5.49
C ASN A 37 -5.51 -15.45 -5.14
N LEU A 38 -5.08 -15.32 -3.87
CA LEU A 38 -4.15 -14.26 -3.49
C LEU A 38 -2.85 -14.39 -4.29
N PRO A 39 -2.35 -13.31 -4.92
CA PRO A 39 -1.02 -13.34 -5.48
C PRO A 39 0.00 -13.59 -4.35
N PRO A 40 1.14 -14.26 -4.62
CA PRO A 40 2.06 -14.76 -3.61
C PRO A 40 2.67 -13.69 -2.69
N PHE A 41 2.58 -12.41 -3.06
CA PHE A 41 3.07 -11.26 -2.28
C PHE A 41 2.01 -10.64 -1.34
N LEU A 42 0.71 -10.91 -1.53
CA LEU A 42 -0.35 -10.37 -0.66
C LEU A 42 -0.55 -11.25 0.58
N LYS A 43 0.55 -11.62 1.22
CA LYS A 43 0.53 -12.31 2.50
C LYS A 43 0.58 -11.22 3.58
N LEU A 44 -0.56 -10.97 4.23
CA LEU A 44 -0.68 -9.93 5.24
C LEU A 44 0.11 -10.34 6.50
N SER A 45 1.04 -9.49 6.93
CA SER A 45 1.78 -9.69 8.18
C SER A 45 0.89 -9.30 9.35
N LEU A 46 0.43 -10.27 10.14
CA LEU A 46 -0.42 -10.02 11.31
C LEU A 46 0.36 -9.56 12.56
N THR A 47 1.69 -9.71 12.56
CA THR A 47 2.55 -9.48 13.73
C THR A 47 3.93 -8.92 13.32
N PRO A 48 4.70 -8.31 14.27
CA PRO A 48 6.07 -7.87 14.01
C PRO A 48 7.02 -9.04 13.68
N SER A 49 6.70 -10.25 14.11
CA SER A 49 7.29 -11.49 13.60
C SER A 49 6.64 -11.85 12.27
N GLN A 50 7.44 -12.05 11.23
CA GLN A 50 7.04 -12.36 9.85
C GLN A 50 6.15 -13.62 9.75
N MET A 51 4.87 -13.49 10.09
CA MET A 51 3.87 -14.53 9.97
C MET A 51 2.90 -14.15 8.87
N TYR A 52 2.81 -15.03 7.88
CA TYR A 52 1.98 -14.85 6.71
C TYR A 52 0.75 -15.73 6.81
N VAL A 53 -0.44 -15.13 6.81
CA VAL A 53 -1.69 -15.87 6.78
C VAL A 53 -2.17 -16.03 5.33
N PRO A 54 -2.38 -17.26 4.85
CA PRO A 54 -3.01 -17.48 3.56
C PRO A 54 -4.49 -17.07 3.62
N GLY A 55 -4.94 -16.37 2.60
CA GLY A 55 -6.34 -15.98 2.42
C GLY A 55 -6.76 -16.07 0.95
N LYS A 56 -7.99 -15.66 0.65
CA LYS A 56 -8.48 -15.51 -0.72
C LYS A 56 -8.98 -14.09 -0.90
N LEU A 57 -8.68 -13.48 -2.05
CA LEU A 57 -9.19 -12.18 -2.41
C LEU A 57 -10.56 -12.36 -3.07
N SER A 58 -11.61 -11.90 -2.37
CA SER A 58 -13.00 -11.98 -2.85
C SER A 58 -13.39 -10.78 -3.72
N ASP A 59 -12.76 -9.63 -3.50
CA ASP A 59 -13.07 -8.39 -4.18
C ASP A 59 -11.79 -7.64 -4.58
N VAL A 60 -11.61 -7.45 -5.89
CA VAL A 60 -10.49 -6.70 -6.48
C VAL A 60 -10.91 -5.32 -6.97
N LYS A 61 -12.21 -5.00 -6.91
CA LYS A 61 -12.75 -3.74 -7.44
C LYS A 61 -12.82 -2.66 -6.40
N HIS A 62 -13.10 -3.04 -5.16
CA HIS A 62 -13.19 -2.11 -4.04
C HIS A 62 -11.85 -2.05 -3.31
N VAL A 63 -11.27 -0.86 -3.25
CA VAL A 63 -10.02 -0.59 -2.53
C VAL A 63 -10.21 0.51 -1.50
N LEU A 64 -9.50 0.38 -0.38
CA LEU A 64 -9.51 1.38 0.70
C LEU A 64 -8.34 2.34 0.52
N ILE A 65 -8.62 3.63 0.44
CA ILE A 65 -7.62 4.70 0.30
C ILE A 65 -7.59 5.51 1.59
N ASP A 66 -6.42 5.56 2.25
CA ASP A 66 -6.17 6.46 3.37
C ASP A 66 -5.99 7.90 2.85
N VAL A 67 -6.84 8.81 3.29
CA VAL A 67 -6.79 10.24 2.91
C VAL A 67 -6.24 11.12 4.04
N GLY A 68 -5.85 10.52 5.16
CA GLY A 68 -5.32 11.20 6.34
C GLY A 68 -6.38 11.51 7.41
N THR A 69 -5.93 12.02 8.56
CA THR A 69 -6.78 12.33 9.73
C THR A 69 -7.61 11.16 10.28
N GLY A 70 -7.25 9.92 9.92
CA GLY A 70 -7.98 8.70 10.30
C GLY A 70 -9.18 8.39 9.42
N TYR A 71 -9.32 9.06 8.26
CA TYR A 71 -10.39 8.81 7.31
C TYR A 71 -9.92 7.92 6.16
N TYR A 72 -10.81 7.02 5.75
CA TYR A 72 -10.60 6.11 4.63
C TYR A 72 -11.75 6.24 3.64
N VAL A 73 -11.42 6.22 2.35
CA VAL A 73 -12.39 6.28 1.25
C VAL A 73 -12.36 4.95 0.50
N GLU A 74 -13.53 4.36 0.30
CA GLU A 74 -13.69 3.18 -0.56
C GLU A 74 -13.89 3.64 -2.01
N LYS A 75 -13.15 3.01 -2.94
CA LYS A 75 -13.15 3.36 -4.36
C LYS A 75 -13.19 2.13 -5.25
#